data_AF-A0A9D9VMY1-F1
#
_entry.id   AF-A0A9D9VMY1-F1
#
_cell.length_a   1.000
_cell.length_b   1.000
_cell.length_c   1.000
_cell.angle_alpha   90.00
_cell.angle_beta   90.00
_cell.angle_gamma   90.00
#
_symmetry.space_group_name_H-M   'P 1'
#
loop_
_entity.id
_entity.type
_entity.pdbx_description
1 polymer ?
#
loop_
_entity_poly.entity_id
_entity_poly.type
_entity_poly.pdbx_seq_one_letter_code
_entity_poly.pdbx_strand_id
1 'polypeptide(L)'
;MITLFPFGEKHKDYSVRVLNEREVRSSAGVLFVLAFISFMYAFLIGDFFLTKIFVTFFLLDFTIRLFINYRFSPSIVIGRFI
;
A
#
# COMPACT_ATOMS: atom_id res chain seq x y z
N MET A 1 -26.44 -5.40 -7.54
CA MET A 1 -25.16 -5.10 -8.23
C MET A 1 -24.12 -6.10 -7.72
N ILE A 2 -23.57 -6.97 -8.57
CA ILE A 2 -22.52 -7.93 -8.16
C ILE A 2 -21.20 -7.16 -8.08
N THR A 3 -20.66 -6.96 -6.89
CA THR A 3 -19.31 -6.42 -6.70
C THR A 3 -18.32 -7.58 -6.87
N LEU A 4 -17.67 -7.68 -8.04
CA LEU A 4 -16.62 -8.67 -8.30
C LEU A 4 -15.44 -8.56 -7.32
N PHE A 5 -15.16 -7.35 -6.85
CA PHE A 5 -14.13 -7.08 -5.85
C PHE A 5 -14.67 -6.24 -4.69
N PRO A 6 -15.01 -6.87 -3.56
CA PRO A 6 -15.47 -6.14 -2.38
C PRO A 6 -14.33 -5.41 -1.68
N PHE A 7 -14.50 -4.11 -1.38
CA PHE A 7 -13.58 -3.36 -0.52
C PHE A 7 -13.85 -3.70 0.96
N GLY A 8 -12.80 -4.11 1.67
CA GLY A 8 -12.89 -4.56 3.06
C GLY A 8 -13.29 -6.03 3.26
N GLU A 9 -13.08 -6.52 4.47
CA GLU A 9 -13.40 -7.87 4.93
C GLU A 9 -14.68 -7.91 5.76
N LYS A 10 -15.44 -9.01 5.65
CA LYS A 10 -16.55 -9.26 6.57
C LYS A 10 -15.99 -9.76 7.89
N HIS A 11 -16.36 -9.09 8.98
CA HIS A 11 -16.04 -9.49 10.33
C HIS A 11 -17.34 -9.73 11.10
N LYS A 12 -17.37 -10.73 11.99
CA LYS A 12 -18.60 -11.16 12.66
C LYS A 12 -19.24 -10.05 13.51
N ASP A 13 -18.40 -9.20 14.09
CA ASP A 13 -18.81 -8.14 15.01
C ASP A 13 -19.24 -6.84 14.30
N TYR A 14 -19.11 -6.76 12.98
CA TYR A 14 -19.39 -5.55 12.22
C TYR A 14 -20.39 -5.82 11.11
N SER A 15 -21.43 -4.98 11.04
CA SER A 15 -22.45 -5.02 9.97
C SER A 15 -21.90 -4.53 8.63
N VAL A 16 -20.78 -3.80 8.65
CA VAL A 16 -20.08 -3.27 7.49
C VAL A 16 -18.76 -4.01 7.25
N ARG A 17 -18.23 -3.91 6.03
CA ARG A 17 -16.90 -4.44 5.73
C ARG A 17 -15.84 -3.55 6.36
N VAL A 18 -14.86 -4.15 7.00
CA VAL A 18 -13.80 -3.47 7.76
C VAL A 18 -12.42 -3.87 7.23
N LEU A 19 -11.44 -3.02 7.50
CA LEU A 19 -10.03 -3.31 7.22
C LEU A 19 -9.29 -3.53 8.53
N ASN A 20 -8.29 -4.39 8.51
CA ASN A 20 -7.38 -4.51 9.64
C ASN A 20 -6.47 -3.28 9.71
N GLU A 21 -6.69 -2.44 10.73
CA GLU A 21 -5.94 -1.20 10.90
C GLU A 21 -4.42 -1.44 11.06
N ARG A 22 -4.01 -2.54 11.71
CA ARG A 22 -2.59 -2.87 11.89
C ARG A 22 -1.92 -3.09 10.53
N GLU A 23 -2.54 -3.88 9.66
CA GLU A 23 -2.00 -4.16 8.32
C GLU A 23 -1.90 -2.89 7.49
N VAL A 24 -2.94 -2.05 7.53
CA VAL A 24 -2.99 -0.79 6.78
C VAL A 24 -1.92 0.19 7.29
N ARG A 25 -1.76 0.32 8.61
CA ARG A 25 -0.76 1.21 9.22
C ARG A 25 0.66 0.73 8.96
N SER A 26 0.90 -0.57 9.09
CA SER A 26 2.20 -1.19 8.80
C SER A 26 2.61 -0.99 7.34
N SER A 27 1.68 -1.22 6.41
CA SER A 27 1.85 -0.92 4.98
C SER A 27 2.24 0.53 4.71
N ALA A 28 1.56 1.49 5.35
CA ALA A 28 1.90 2.91 5.21
C ALA A 28 3.30 3.22 5.73
N GLY A 29 3.71 2.61 6.85
CA GLY A 29 5.07 2.73 7.39
C GLY A 29 6.14 2.21 6.44
N VAL A 30 5.93 1.03 5.84
CA VAL A 30 6.86 0.45 4.84
C VAL A 30 7.01 1.37 3.64
N LEU A 31 5.89 1.85 3.07
CA LEU A 31 5.93 2.77 1.94
C LEU A 31 6.59 4.10 2.30
N PHE A 32 6.36 4.61 3.51
CA PHE A 32 7.00 5.83 3.99
C PHE A 32 8.52 5.71 4.06
N VAL A 33 9.05 4.60 4.61
CA VAL A 33 10.51 4.39 4.67
C VAL A 33 11.12 4.35 3.28
N LEU A 34 10.50 3.62 2.34
CA LEU A 34 10.98 3.56 0.95
C LEU A 34 10.91 4.93 0.26
N ALA A 35 9.83 5.68 0.47
CA ALA A 35 9.67 7.03 -0.03
C ALA A 35 10.74 7.97 0.52
N PHE A 36 11.01 7.88 1.82
CA PHE A 36 11.98 8.73 2.51
C PHE A 36 13.40 8.47 2.01
N ILE A 37 13.80 7.21 1.87
CA ILE A 37 15.10 6.83 1.31
C ILE A 37 15.24 7.38 -0.12
N SER A 38 14.21 7.17 -0.94
CA SER A 38 14.19 7.63 -2.33
C SER A 38 14.27 9.16 -2.44
N PHE A 39 13.55 9.88 -1.58
CA PHE A 39 13.58 11.33 -1.50
C PHE A 39 14.94 11.86 -1.04
N MET A 40 15.52 11.28 0.02
CA MET A 40 16.86 11.65 0.50
C MET A 40 17.93 11.41 -0.55
N TYR A 41 17.84 10.31 -1.30
CA TYR A 41 18.75 10.03 -2.41
C TYR A 41 18.68 11.13 -3.47
N ALA A 42 17.48 11.48 -3.93
CA ALA A 42 17.30 12.56 -4.91
C ALA A 42 17.73 13.93 -4.36
N PHE A 43 17.44 14.21 -3.09
CA PHE A 43 17.76 15.50 -2.47
C PHE A 43 19.26 15.70 -2.27
N LEU A 44 19.98 14.67 -1.80
CA LEU A 44 21.40 14.77 -1.46
C LEU A 44 22.31 14.55 -2.67
N ILE A 45 21.95 13.64 -3.58
CA ILE A 45 22.79 13.25 -4.73
C ILE A 45 22.33 13.95 -6.02
N GLY A 46 21.08 14.41 -6.08
CA GLY A 46 20.50 15.01 -7.28
C GLY A 46 20.03 13.98 -8.32
N ASP A 47 20.08 12.69 -8.01
CA ASP A 47 19.63 11.62 -8.91
C ASP A 47 18.23 11.12 -8.55
N PHE A 48 17.31 11.23 -9.51
CA PHE A 48 15.91 10.85 -9.38
C PHE A 48 15.61 9.41 -9.81
N PHE A 49 16.62 8.62 -10.17
CA PHE A 49 16.44 7.24 -10.59
C PHE A 49 15.66 6.42 -9.57
N LEU A 50 16.04 6.47 -8.28
CA LEU A 50 15.31 5.79 -7.21
C LEU A 50 13.89 6.35 -7.01
N THR A 51 13.67 7.64 -7.26
CA THR A 51 12.33 8.25 -7.19
C THR A 51 11.42 7.73 -8.29
N LYS A 52 11.92 7.58 -9.51
CA LYS A 52 11.14 6.99 -10.62
C LYS A 52 10.73 5.55 -10.32
N ILE A 53 11.65 4.75 -9.78
CA ILE A 53 11.35 3.37 -9.37
C ILE A 53 10.29 3.35 -8.27
N PHE A 54 10.48 4.14 -7.21
CA PHE A 54 9.55 4.20 -6.10
C PHE A 54 8.15 4.63 -6.54
N VAL A 55 8.03 5.72 -7.31
CA VAL A 55 6.73 6.22 -7.78
C VAL A 55 6.03 5.19 -8.67
N THR A 56 6.76 4.51 -9.55
CA THR A 56 6.20 3.44 -10.40
C THR A 56 5.65 2.30 -9.55
N PHE A 57 6.44 1.82 -8.58
CA PHE A 57 6.00 0.77 -7.65
C PHE A 57 4.81 1.22 -6.79
N PHE A 58 4.86 2.43 -6.24
CA PHE A 58 3.80 3.01 -5.43
C PHE A 58 2.49 3.12 -6.22
N LEU A 59 2.55 3.60 -7.47
CA LEU A 59 1.39 3.70 -8.33
C LEU A 59 0.78 2.33 -8.63
N LEU A 60 1.62 1.32 -8.89
CA LEU A 60 1.16 -0.07 -9.09
C LEU A 60 0.49 -0.61 -7.82
N ASP A 61 1.13 -0.46 -6.67
CA ASP A 61 0.59 -0.88 -5.37
C ASP A 61 -0.75 -0.21 -5.06
N PHE A 62 -0.84 1.11 -5.28
CA PHE A 62 -2.06 1.88 -5.08
C PHE A 62 -3.17 1.50 -6.06
N THR A 63 -2.84 1.25 -7.32
CA THR A 63 -3.79 0.80 -8.36
C THR A 63 -4.38 -0.56 -8.00
N ILE A 64 -3.54 -1.53 -7.60
CA ILE A 64 -4.01 -2.84 -7.14
C ILE A 64 -4.92 -2.69 -5.93
N ARG A 65 -4.54 -1.82 -4.98
CA ARG A 65 -5.30 -1.59 -3.75
C ARG A 65 -6.70 -1.03 -3.99
N LEU A 66 -6.83 -0.06 -4.91
CA LEU A 66 -8.09 0.61 -5.20
C LEU A 66 -9.00 -0.16 -6.17
N PHE A 67 -8.43 -0.65 -7.28
CA PHE A 67 -9.24 -1.18 -8.39
C PHE A 67 -9.39 -2.70 -8.38
N ILE A 68 -8.45 -3.43 -7.76
CA ILE A 68 -8.47 -4.89 -7.71
C ILE A 68 -8.89 -5.35 -6.31
N ASN A 69 -7.98 -5.31 -5.33
CA ASN A 69 -8.32 -5.60 -3.94
C ASN A 69 -7.16 -5.18 -3.04
N TYR A 70 -7.47 -4.58 -1.89
CA TYR A 70 -6.45 -4.22 -0.91
C TYR A 70 -5.64 -5.41 -0.40
N ARG A 71 -6.20 -6.63 -0.37
CA ARG A 71 -5.51 -7.84 0.09
C ARG A 71 -4.32 -8.23 -0.80
N PHE A 72 -4.30 -7.78 -2.05
CA PHE A 72 -3.24 -8.06 -3.03
C PHE A 72 -2.23 -6.92 -3.17
N SER A 73 -2.43 -5.79 -2.48
CA SER A 73 -1.47 -4.69 -2.46
C SER A 73 -0.13 -5.21 -1.90
N PRO A 74 0.98 -5.13 -2.65
CA PRO A 74 2.29 -5.60 -2.21
C PRO A 74 2.69 -5.08 -0.82
N SER A 75 2.43 -3.80 -0.54
CA SER A 75 2.76 -3.20 0.75
C SER A 75 1.86 -3.68 1.89
N ILE A 76 0.58 -4.02 1.65
CA ILE A 76 -0.28 -4.67 2.65
C ILE A 76 0.19 -6.10 2.93
N VAL A 77 0.58 -6.84 1.88
CA VAL A 77 1.12 -8.20 2.03
C VAL A 77 2.37 -8.18 2.90
N ILE A 78 3.30 -7.25 2.67
CA ILE A 78 4.48 -7.08 3.53
C ILE A 78 4.07 -6.65 4.94
N GLY A 79 3.14 -5.69 5.05
CA GLY A 79 2.66 -5.17 6.33
C GLY A 79 1.99 -6.20 7.24
N ARG A 80 1.53 -7.34 6.70
CA ARG A 80 0.99 -8.47 7.48
C ARG A 80 2.04 -9.24 8.28
N PHE A 81 3.29 -9.20 7.83
CA PHE A 81 4.39 -9.92 8.49
C PHE A 81 5.10 -9.08 9.57
N ILE A 82 4.66 -7.83 9.77
CA ILE A 82 5.21 -6.87 10.74
C ILE A 82 4.16 -6.61 11.82
#